data_AF-A0A834N6G0-F1
#
_entry.id   AF-A0A834N6G0-F1
#
_cell.length_a   1.000
_cell.length_b   1.000
_cell.length_c   1.000
_cell.angle_alpha   90.00
_cell.angle_beta   90.00
_cell.angle_gamma   90.00
#
_symmetry.space_group_name_H-M   'P 1'
#
loop_
_entity.id
_entity.type
_entity.pdbx_description
1 polymer ?
#
loop_
_entity_poly.entity_id
_entity_poly.type
_entity_poly.pdbx_seq_one_letter_code
_entity_poly.pdbx_strand_id
1 'polypeptide(L)'
;MVKDLHKISATLSLKELQQDILQENSTIREESWPMSNLQNSQKSEPKYKWKIVWKNVIIFLYFHIGAIYGAYLFFTVVRWYTVIFCLFTLYSGLVGITAGAHRLWTHKSYKAKWPMRVILMICQTIAFQNHIYEWVRDHRVHHKYTDTDADPHNAKRGFFFSHIGWLMLKKHPDVIKKGATIDMSDLEKDPVVVWQRKYISPTDSYSVGITAIGEGWHNYHHVFPWDYKTSELNSYSMNFTTAVIDGFAKLGWAYDLKTVSPEMIQRRAARTGDGTKYHLIDHEYEHTSNNVWGWDDSDMIPEDIQDAKILNKCD
;
A
#
# COMPACT_ATOMS: atom_id res chain seq x y z
N MET A 1 28.17 31.62 49.04
CA MET A 1 29.46 30.92 48.90
C MET A 1 29.33 29.40 48.64
N VAL A 2 28.21 28.91 48.05
CA VAL A 2 27.99 27.46 47.78
C VAL A 2 27.65 27.17 46.31
N LYS A 3 27.47 28.20 45.46
CA LYS A 3 27.20 28.03 44.03
C LYS A 3 28.47 27.86 43.16
N ASP A 4 29.64 28.25 43.65
CA ASP A 4 30.90 28.16 42.88
C ASP A 4 31.64 26.82 43.07
N LEU A 5 31.45 26.12 44.19
CA LEU A 5 32.08 24.82 44.45
C LEU A 5 31.57 23.71 43.52
N HIS A 6 30.27 23.73 43.16
CA HIS A 6 29.69 22.75 42.24
C HIS A 6 30.17 22.93 40.80
N LYS A 7 30.42 24.17 40.36
CA LYS A 7 30.98 24.45 39.03
C LYS A 7 32.45 24.03 38.94
N ILE A 8 33.23 24.23 40.01
CA ILE A 8 34.64 23.81 40.06
C ILE A 8 34.78 22.28 40.06
N SER A 9 33.93 21.57 40.81
CA SER A 9 33.93 20.09 40.85
C SER A 9 33.56 19.44 39.51
N ALA A 10 32.55 19.95 38.80
CA ALA A 10 32.18 19.45 37.47
C ALA A 10 33.26 19.73 36.41
N THR A 11 33.99 20.83 36.54
CA THR A 11 35.05 21.21 35.58
C THR A 11 36.33 20.40 35.79
N LEU A 12 36.63 19.99 37.04
CA LEU A 12 37.75 19.09 37.35
C LEU A 12 37.49 17.66 36.84
N SER A 13 36.29 17.12 37.06
CA SER A 13 35.89 15.80 36.59
C SER A 13 35.92 15.68 35.05
N LEU A 14 35.53 16.73 34.33
CA LEU A 14 35.59 16.73 32.86
C LEU A 14 37.02 16.75 32.31
N LYS A 15 37.96 17.41 32.99
CA LYS A 15 39.36 17.44 32.58
C LYS A 15 40.06 16.10 32.82
N GLU A 16 39.77 15.45 33.94
CA GLU A 16 40.29 14.11 34.26
C GLU A 16 39.77 13.07 33.25
N LEU A 17 38.47 13.07 32.95
CA LEU A 17 37.87 12.23 31.89
C LEU A 17 38.49 12.46 30.52
N GLN A 18 38.80 13.71 30.18
CA GLN A 18 39.40 14.05 28.90
C GLN A 18 40.88 13.62 28.81
N GLN A 19 41.59 13.58 29.95
CA GLN A 19 42.95 13.06 30.05
C GLN A 19 42.99 11.54 29.95
N ASP A 20 42.06 10.84 30.59
CA ASP A 20 41.92 9.38 30.52
C ASP A 20 41.61 8.92 29.08
N ILE A 21 40.70 9.63 28.37
CA ILE A 21 40.39 9.36 26.95
C ILE A 21 41.59 9.59 26.04
N LEU A 22 42.46 10.56 26.34
CA LEU A 22 43.67 10.81 25.55
C LEU A 22 44.75 9.76 25.83
N GLN A 23 44.84 9.25 27.06
CA GLN A 23 45.79 8.21 27.44
C GLN A 23 45.39 6.84 26.89
N GLU A 24 44.09 6.51 26.91
CA GLU A 24 43.52 5.31 26.27
C GLU A 24 43.71 5.35 24.74
N ASN A 25 43.51 6.50 24.10
CA ASN A 25 43.78 6.66 22.67
C ASN A 25 45.27 6.62 22.30
N SER A 26 46.18 6.86 23.25
CA SER A 26 47.63 6.75 23.02
C SER A 26 48.14 5.31 23.16
N THR A 27 47.52 4.50 24.02
CA THR A 27 47.85 3.07 24.20
C THR A 27 47.26 2.18 23.11
N ILE A 28 46.12 2.57 22.52
CA ILE A 28 45.51 1.85 21.38
C ILE A 28 46.30 2.04 20.06
N ARG A 29 47.25 3.00 20.00
CA ARG A 29 47.99 3.33 18.77
C ARG A 29 49.23 2.48 18.48
N GLU A 30 49.60 1.53 19.34
CA GLU A 30 50.80 0.68 19.14
C GLU A 30 50.53 -0.77 18.71
N GLU A 31 49.27 -1.23 18.62
CA GLU A 31 48.96 -2.51 17.96
C GLU A 31 48.63 -2.29 16.48
N SER A 32 49.67 -2.26 15.65
CA SER A 32 49.56 -2.29 14.20
C SER A 32 49.04 -3.65 13.72
N TRP A 33 47.73 -3.76 13.52
CA TRP A 33 47.15 -4.85 12.74
C TRP A 33 47.53 -4.70 11.26
N PRO A 34 47.97 -5.76 10.55
CA PRO A 34 48.30 -5.65 9.14
C PRO A 34 47.04 -5.32 8.33
N MET A 35 46.96 -4.08 7.86
CA MET A 35 45.86 -3.52 7.07
C MET A 35 45.82 -4.04 5.62
N SER A 36 46.37 -5.23 5.35
CA SER A 36 46.47 -5.83 4.01
C SER A 36 45.36 -6.81 3.67
N ASN A 37 44.40 -7.09 4.57
CA ASN A 37 43.34 -8.09 4.33
C ASN A 37 41.88 -7.58 4.43
N LEU A 38 41.65 -6.26 4.53
CA LEU A 38 40.28 -5.68 4.54
C LEU A 38 39.85 -5.06 3.21
N GLN A 39 40.59 -5.28 2.13
CA GLN A 39 40.28 -4.72 0.80
C GLN A 39 39.55 -5.66 -0.15
N ASN A 40 38.96 -6.76 0.34
CA ASN A 40 38.30 -7.71 -0.55
C ASN A 40 37.03 -8.33 0.06
N SER A 41 35.97 -7.54 0.27
CA SER A 41 34.58 -8.04 0.22
C SER A 41 33.46 -6.98 0.20
N GLN A 42 33.72 -5.71 -0.12
CA GLN A 42 32.62 -4.84 -0.57
C GLN A 42 32.24 -5.21 -2.00
N LYS A 43 31.54 -6.35 -2.17
CA LYS A 43 30.67 -6.53 -3.32
C LYS A 43 29.66 -5.39 -3.22
N SER A 44 29.81 -4.39 -4.08
CA SER A 44 28.77 -3.38 -4.27
C SER A 44 27.47 -4.13 -4.50
N GLU A 45 26.49 -3.94 -3.62
CA GLU A 45 25.18 -4.53 -3.85
C GLU A 45 24.70 -4.09 -5.24
N PRO A 46 24.13 -5.01 -6.04
CA PRO A 46 23.69 -4.68 -7.38
C PRO A 46 22.68 -3.52 -7.30
N LYS A 47 23.00 -2.42 -7.99
CA LYS A 47 22.15 -1.22 -8.03
C LYS A 47 20.75 -1.62 -8.48
N TYR A 48 19.76 -1.42 -7.60
CA TYR A 48 18.37 -1.80 -7.87
C TYR A 48 17.88 -1.24 -9.21
N LYS A 49 17.40 -2.13 -10.09
CA LYS A 49 16.83 -1.75 -11.38
C LYS A 49 15.39 -1.28 -11.19
N TRP A 50 15.13 -0.04 -11.60
CA TRP A 50 13.80 0.56 -11.49
C TRP A 50 12.80 -0.17 -12.39
N LYS A 51 11.65 -0.53 -11.81
CA LYS A 51 10.53 -1.13 -12.53
C LYS A 51 9.37 -0.14 -12.53
N ILE A 52 9.10 0.45 -13.70
CA ILE A 52 8.05 1.45 -13.88
C ILE A 52 6.67 0.79 -13.91
N VAL A 53 5.71 1.39 -13.22
CA VAL A 53 4.31 1.00 -13.23
C VAL A 53 3.56 1.99 -14.15
N TRP A 54 3.50 1.68 -15.44
CA TRP A 54 2.94 2.58 -16.46
C TRP A 54 1.49 2.97 -16.22
N LYS A 55 0.68 2.09 -15.62
CA LYS A 55 -0.69 2.42 -15.17
C LYS A 55 -0.69 3.67 -14.28
N ASN A 56 0.23 3.74 -13.30
CA ASN A 56 0.31 4.87 -12.38
C ASN A 56 0.78 6.13 -13.13
N VAL A 57 1.76 6.00 -14.03
CA VAL A 57 2.25 7.11 -14.85
C VAL A 57 1.11 7.75 -15.64
N ILE A 58 0.29 6.93 -16.33
CA ILE A 58 -0.84 7.40 -17.12
C ILE A 58 -1.89 8.09 -16.24
N ILE A 59 -2.23 7.49 -15.09
CA ILE A 59 -3.19 8.06 -14.13
C ILE A 59 -2.70 9.42 -13.61
N PHE A 60 -1.44 9.53 -13.19
CA PHE A 60 -0.89 10.80 -12.73
C PHE A 60 -0.85 11.82 -13.86
N LEU A 61 -0.43 11.45 -15.08
CA LEU A 61 -0.43 12.36 -16.21
C LEU A 61 -1.84 12.90 -16.50
N TYR A 62 -2.85 12.02 -16.49
CA TYR A 62 -4.25 12.39 -16.65
C TYR A 62 -4.70 13.40 -15.58
N PHE A 63 -4.44 13.13 -14.30
CA PHE A 63 -4.80 14.04 -13.21
C PHE A 63 -4.09 15.40 -13.32
N HIS A 64 -2.83 15.43 -13.73
CA HIS A 64 -2.09 16.70 -13.86
C HIS A 64 -2.55 17.51 -15.08
N ILE A 65 -2.87 16.87 -16.20
CA ILE A 65 -3.50 17.54 -17.35
C ILE A 65 -4.87 18.11 -16.95
N GLY A 66 -5.67 17.31 -16.24
CA GLY A 66 -6.95 17.75 -15.69
C GLY A 66 -6.80 18.93 -14.72
N ALA A 67 -5.75 18.94 -13.89
CA ALA A 67 -5.46 20.05 -12.98
C ALA A 67 -5.08 21.34 -13.73
N ILE A 68 -4.29 21.25 -14.79
CA ILE A 68 -3.95 22.41 -15.65
C ILE A 68 -5.22 22.98 -16.30
N TYR A 69 -6.08 22.10 -16.83
CA TYR A 69 -7.36 22.53 -17.39
C TYR A 69 -8.30 23.12 -16.33
N GLY A 70 -8.33 22.52 -15.13
CA GLY A 70 -9.07 23.03 -13.98
C GLY A 70 -8.59 24.42 -13.56
N ALA A 71 -7.28 24.68 -13.59
CA ALA A 71 -6.72 26.01 -13.34
C ALA A 71 -7.19 27.03 -14.39
N TYR A 72 -7.23 26.66 -15.67
CA TYR A 72 -7.82 27.51 -16.71
C TYR A 72 -9.30 27.82 -16.43
N LEU A 73 -10.11 26.81 -16.09
CA LEU A 73 -11.53 27.00 -15.75
C LEU A 73 -11.73 27.87 -14.50
N PHE A 74 -10.83 27.76 -13.52
CA PHE A 74 -10.85 28.55 -12.31
C PHE A 74 -10.83 30.06 -12.60
N PHE A 75 -10.02 30.49 -13.58
CA PHE A 75 -9.91 31.91 -13.94
C PHE A 75 -10.95 32.38 -14.96
N THR A 76 -11.69 31.48 -15.61
CA THR A 76 -12.57 31.83 -16.73
C THR A 76 -14.07 31.62 -16.46
N VAL A 77 -14.45 30.62 -15.66
CA VAL A 77 -15.85 30.18 -15.55
C VAL A 77 -16.32 30.02 -14.10
N VAL A 78 -15.42 29.70 -13.17
CA VAL A 78 -15.79 29.23 -11.83
C VAL A 78 -16.62 30.24 -11.03
N ARG A 79 -17.68 29.74 -10.38
CA ARG A 79 -18.53 30.52 -9.46
C ARG A 79 -18.01 30.42 -8.03
N TRP A 80 -18.29 31.43 -7.20
CA TRP A 80 -17.76 31.53 -5.83
C TRP A 80 -18.13 30.35 -4.92
N TYR A 81 -19.32 29.75 -5.07
CA TYR A 81 -19.70 28.57 -4.28
C TYR A 81 -18.85 27.34 -4.62
N THR A 82 -18.39 27.19 -5.87
CA THR A 82 -17.45 26.14 -6.27
C THR A 82 -16.11 26.36 -5.60
N VAL A 83 -15.66 27.62 -5.49
CA VAL A 83 -14.42 27.95 -4.76
C VAL A 83 -14.52 27.53 -3.29
N ILE A 84 -15.63 27.86 -2.62
CA ILE A 84 -15.85 27.46 -1.22
C ILE A 84 -15.86 25.94 -1.08
N PHE A 85 -16.55 25.23 -1.97
CA PHE A 85 -16.59 23.78 -1.97
C PHE A 85 -15.19 23.16 -2.18
N CYS A 86 -14.40 23.69 -3.12
CA CYS A 86 -13.02 23.26 -3.35
C CYS A 86 -12.15 23.49 -2.13
N LEU A 87 -12.22 24.68 -1.50
CA LEU A 87 -11.47 24.99 -0.29
C LEU A 87 -11.88 24.06 0.86
N PHE A 88 -13.18 23.88 1.10
CA PHE A 88 -13.68 22.96 2.12
C PHE A 88 -13.11 21.54 1.92
N THR A 89 -13.22 21.01 0.70
CA THR A 89 -12.73 19.66 0.37
C THR A 89 -11.22 19.54 0.55
N LEU A 90 -10.45 20.55 0.10
CA LEU A 90 -8.99 20.60 0.26
C LEU A 90 -8.59 20.61 1.75
N TYR A 91 -9.20 21.49 2.55
CA TYR A 91 -8.89 21.60 3.97
C TYR A 91 -9.34 20.36 4.75
N SER A 92 -10.48 19.76 4.42
CA SER A 92 -10.90 18.47 4.99
C SER A 92 -9.86 17.39 4.72
N GLY A 93 -9.39 17.25 3.48
CA GLY A 93 -8.32 16.31 3.12
C GLY A 93 -7.03 16.56 3.91
N LEU A 94 -6.58 17.82 3.98
CA LEU A 94 -5.38 18.22 4.73
C LEU A 94 -5.49 17.90 6.22
N VAL A 95 -6.64 18.16 6.85
CA VAL A 95 -6.89 17.81 8.26
C VAL A 95 -6.89 16.29 8.46
N GLY A 96 -7.50 15.54 7.54
CA GLY A 96 -7.50 14.07 7.56
C GLY A 96 -6.10 13.46 7.54
N ILE A 97 -5.20 14.01 6.73
CA ILE A 97 -3.80 13.59 6.68
C ILE A 97 -3.02 14.08 7.90
N THR A 98 -3.04 15.38 8.18
CA THR A 98 -2.15 15.98 9.18
C THR A 98 -2.58 15.68 10.62
N ALA A 99 -3.85 15.86 10.96
CA ALA A 99 -4.37 15.55 12.28
C ALA A 99 -4.65 14.06 12.44
N GLY A 100 -5.18 13.39 11.40
CA GLY A 100 -5.47 11.96 11.39
C GLY A 100 -4.24 11.09 11.10
N ALA A 101 -4.02 10.76 9.82
CA ALA A 101 -3.04 9.74 9.39
C ALA A 101 -1.66 9.96 10.04
N HIS A 102 -1.18 11.19 10.03
CA HIS A 102 0.14 11.57 10.53
C HIS A 102 0.22 11.60 12.07
N ARG A 103 -0.51 12.49 12.75
CA ARG A 103 -0.31 12.71 14.20
C ARG A 103 -1.04 11.70 15.08
N LEU A 104 -2.25 11.30 14.70
CA LEU A 104 -3.06 10.38 15.49
C LEU A 104 -2.62 8.93 15.29
N TRP A 105 -2.65 8.44 14.04
CA TRP A 105 -2.46 7.02 13.76
C TRP A 105 -0.98 6.65 13.58
N THR A 106 -0.16 7.47 12.90
CA THR A 106 1.26 7.17 12.79
C THR A 106 2.02 7.41 14.08
N HIS A 107 2.01 8.65 14.57
CA HIS A 107 2.88 9.06 15.68
C HIS A 107 2.28 8.91 17.07
N LYS A 108 1.00 8.57 17.17
CA LYS A 108 0.28 8.42 18.45
C LYS A 108 0.47 9.64 19.37
N SER A 109 0.61 10.83 18.78
CA SER A 109 0.95 12.06 19.51
C SER A 109 -0.20 12.56 20.40
N TYR A 110 -1.41 12.06 20.17
CA TYR A 110 -2.58 12.33 21.00
C TYR A 110 -3.59 11.17 20.90
N LYS A 111 -4.59 11.17 21.79
CA LYS A 111 -5.69 10.20 21.79
C LYS A 111 -6.98 10.87 21.35
N ALA A 112 -7.79 10.18 20.57
CA ALA A 112 -9.09 10.66 20.09
C ALA A 112 -10.21 9.67 20.44
N LYS A 113 -11.38 10.20 20.85
CA LYS A 113 -12.60 9.40 20.99
C LYS A 113 -13.11 8.98 19.62
N TRP A 114 -13.94 7.93 19.59
CA TRP A 114 -14.42 7.34 18.34
C TRP A 114 -15.10 8.32 17.36
N PRO A 115 -15.87 9.37 17.77
CA PRO A 115 -16.49 10.27 16.80
C PRO A 115 -15.45 11.07 16.01
N MET A 116 -14.41 11.57 16.71
CA MET A 116 -13.32 12.29 16.06
C MET A 116 -12.52 11.38 15.13
N ARG A 117 -12.30 10.12 15.51
CA ARG A 117 -11.64 9.13 14.64
C ARG A 117 -12.42 8.89 13.35
N VAL A 118 -13.75 8.76 13.43
CA VAL A 118 -14.60 8.62 12.24
C VAL A 118 -14.54 9.86 11.35
N ILE A 119 -14.64 11.07 11.92
CA ILE A 119 -14.53 12.32 11.16
C ILE A 119 -13.18 12.42 10.45
N LEU A 120 -12.08 12.15 11.17
CA LEU A 120 -10.74 12.19 10.59
C LEU A 120 -10.52 11.12 9.52
N MET A 121 -11.16 9.95 9.64
CA MET A 121 -11.12 8.89 8.64
C MET A 121 -11.84 9.30 7.35
N ILE A 122 -13.02 9.93 7.46
CA ILE A 122 -13.73 10.48 6.30
C ILE A 122 -12.89 11.56 5.62
N CYS A 123 -12.36 12.49 6.40
CA CYS A 123 -11.44 13.52 5.93
C CYS A 123 -10.20 12.93 5.22
N GLN A 124 -9.59 11.88 5.78
CA GLN A 124 -8.45 11.21 5.15
C GLN A 124 -8.84 10.53 3.83
N THR A 125 -10.03 9.95 3.77
CA THR A 125 -10.57 9.32 2.56
C THR A 125 -10.74 10.35 1.43
N ILE A 126 -11.19 11.56 1.74
CA ILE A 126 -11.27 12.69 0.80
C ILE A 126 -9.89 13.05 0.23
N ALA A 127 -8.82 12.91 1.02
CA ALA A 127 -7.46 13.23 0.58
C ALA A 127 -6.91 12.26 -0.49
N PHE A 128 -7.51 11.06 -0.62
CA PHE A 128 -7.17 10.06 -1.63
C PHE A 128 -5.66 9.68 -1.65
N GLN A 129 -5.06 9.51 -0.47
CA GLN A 129 -3.65 9.09 -0.31
C GLN A 129 -3.55 7.67 0.27
N ASN A 130 -4.17 6.69 -0.40
CA ASN A 130 -4.36 5.31 0.11
C ASN A 130 -5.15 5.26 1.42
N HIS A 131 -5.53 4.05 1.86
CA HIS A 131 -6.20 3.87 3.15
C HIS A 131 -5.20 4.09 4.32
N ILE A 132 -5.71 4.48 5.49
CA ILE A 132 -4.92 4.86 6.69
C ILE A 132 -3.86 3.81 7.01
N TYR A 133 -4.21 2.52 6.97
CA TYR A 133 -3.27 1.45 7.33
C TYR A 133 -1.99 1.44 6.47
N GLU A 134 -2.11 1.60 5.14
CA GLU A 134 -0.93 1.62 4.25
C GLU A 134 -0.15 2.92 4.40
N TRP A 135 -0.85 4.06 4.48
CA TRP A 135 -0.22 5.36 4.69
C TRP A 135 0.63 5.36 5.97
N VAL A 136 0.06 4.86 7.07
CA VAL A 136 0.75 4.78 8.37
C VAL A 136 1.94 3.84 8.32
N ARG A 137 1.79 2.66 7.70
CA ARG A 137 2.91 1.72 7.55
C ARG A 137 4.07 2.38 6.81
N ASP A 138 3.81 2.95 5.64
CA ASP A 138 4.84 3.55 4.80
C ASP A 138 5.48 4.78 5.50
N HIS A 139 4.70 5.57 6.25
CA HIS A 139 5.21 6.71 7.02
C HIS A 139 6.07 6.28 8.23
N ARG A 140 5.68 5.20 8.92
CA ARG A 140 6.51 4.61 10.00
C ARG A 140 7.82 4.06 9.45
N VAL A 141 7.79 3.39 8.29
CA VAL A 141 9.00 2.93 7.60
C VAL A 141 9.90 4.12 7.23
N HIS A 142 9.33 5.17 6.64
CA HIS A 142 10.06 6.38 6.25
C HIS A 142 10.82 6.98 7.44
N HIS A 143 10.18 7.15 8.61
CA HIS A 143 10.85 7.67 9.80
C HIS A 143 11.90 6.73 10.38
N LYS A 144 11.67 5.42 10.35
CA LYS A 144 12.58 4.44 10.95
C LYS A 144 13.84 4.21 10.10
N TYR A 145 13.72 4.35 8.79
CA TYR A 145 14.77 4.02 7.82
C TYR A 145 15.09 5.17 6.87
N THR A 146 14.91 6.41 7.33
CA THR A 146 15.08 7.64 6.53
C THR A 146 16.41 7.62 5.77
N ASP A 147 16.37 8.06 4.51
CA ASP A 147 17.55 8.18 3.65
C ASP A 147 18.30 6.86 3.38
N THR A 148 17.62 5.72 3.51
CA THR A 148 18.11 4.38 3.11
C THR A 148 17.25 3.79 1.99
N ASP A 149 17.63 2.64 1.45
CA ASP A 149 16.83 1.94 0.44
C ASP A 149 15.52 1.35 0.96
N ALA A 150 15.34 1.31 2.29
CA ALA A 150 14.08 0.96 2.93
C ALA A 150 13.12 2.15 3.08
N ASP A 151 13.57 3.39 2.84
CA ASP A 151 12.69 4.57 2.82
C ASP A 151 11.87 4.60 1.51
N PRO A 152 10.52 4.56 1.58
CA PRO A 152 9.68 4.56 0.39
C PRO A 152 9.91 5.75 -0.54
N HIS A 153 10.26 6.92 0.02
CA HIS A 153 10.44 8.18 -0.71
C HIS A 153 11.80 8.82 -0.40
N ASN A 154 12.84 7.97 -0.30
CA ASN A 154 14.23 8.33 -0.08
C ASN A 154 14.69 9.56 -0.89
N ALA A 155 14.98 10.66 -0.19
CA ALA A 155 15.39 11.92 -0.79
C ALA A 155 16.76 11.84 -1.50
N LYS A 156 17.64 10.92 -1.11
CA LYS A 156 18.94 10.70 -1.78
C LYS A 156 18.80 10.21 -3.23
N ARG A 157 17.62 9.72 -3.62
CA ARG A 157 17.33 9.34 -5.01
C ARG A 157 16.87 10.53 -5.88
N GLY A 158 16.86 11.74 -5.32
CA GLY A 158 16.60 12.99 -6.02
C GLY A 158 15.16 13.50 -5.86
N PHE A 159 14.98 14.81 -6.12
CA PHE A 159 13.72 15.52 -5.92
C PHE A 159 12.53 14.86 -6.62
N PHE A 160 12.69 14.48 -7.90
CA PHE A 160 11.59 13.87 -8.64
C PHE A 160 11.15 12.54 -8.01
N PHE A 161 12.10 11.72 -7.55
CA PHE A 161 11.78 10.46 -6.90
C PHE A 161 11.00 10.66 -5.61
N SER A 162 11.48 11.53 -4.71
CA SER A 162 10.82 11.76 -3.41
C SER A 162 9.49 12.52 -3.54
N HIS A 163 9.32 13.34 -4.57
CA HIS A 163 8.09 14.10 -4.79
C HIS A 163 6.94 13.24 -5.32
N ILE A 164 7.14 12.53 -6.44
CA ILE A 164 6.08 11.74 -7.10
C ILE A 164 6.60 10.46 -7.76
N GLY A 165 7.90 10.40 -8.11
CA GLY A 165 8.51 9.28 -8.82
C GLY A 165 8.36 7.94 -8.10
N TRP A 166 8.42 7.94 -6.77
CA TRP A 166 8.25 6.72 -5.98
C TRP A 166 6.87 6.05 -6.15
N LEU A 167 5.82 6.83 -6.47
CA LEU A 167 4.47 6.33 -6.74
C LEU A 167 4.33 5.68 -8.13
N MET A 168 5.29 5.94 -9.03
CA MET A 168 5.31 5.43 -10.41
C MET A 168 6.21 4.21 -10.56
N LEU A 169 6.84 3.76 -9.48
CA LEU A 169 7.80 2.66 -9.46
C LEU A 169 7.31 1.54 -8.54
N LYS A 170 7.71 0.30 -8.81
CA LYS A 170 7.60 -0.77 -7.81
C LYS A 170 8.52 -0.44 -6.62
N LYS A 171 7.99 -0.57 -5.41
CA LYS A 171 8.69 -0.38 -4.14
C LYS A 171 9.99 -1.20 -4.13
N HIS A 172 11.05 -0.63 -3.55
CA HIS A 172 12.31 -1.35 -3.34
C HIS A 172 12.05 -2.59 -2.45
N PRO A 173 12.72 -3.74 -2.68
CA PRO A 173 12.55 -4.93 -1.84
C PRO A 173 12.74 -4.64 -0.34
N ASP A 174 13.65 -3.74 0.02
CA ASP A 174 13.89 -3.38 1.42
C ASP A 174 12.74 -2.60 2.05
N VAL A 175 12.00 -1.81 1.28
CA VAL A 175 10.78 -1.15 1.77
C VAL A 175 9.76 -2.23 2.18
N ILE A 176 9.63 -3.30 1.40
CA ILE A 176 8.71 -4.40 1.68
C ILE A 176 9.20 -5.20 2.89
N LYS A 177 10.46 -5.63 2.88
CA LYS A 177 11.07 -6.43 3.96
C LYS A 177 11.05 -5.70 5.29
N LYS A 178 11.48 -4.44 5.32
CA LYS A 178 11.50 -3.63 6.55
C LYS A 178 10.10 -3.16 6.94
N GLY A 179 9.23 -2.92 5.97
CA GLY A 179 7.81 -2.64 6.22
C GLY A 179 7.08 -3.75 6.97
N ALA A 180 7.40 -5.01 6.70
CA ALA A 180 6.87 -6.15 7.43
C ALA A 180 7.32 -6.20 8.91
N THR A 181 8.41 -5.51 9.27
CA THR A 181 8.92 -5.45 10.65
C THR A 181 8.32 -4.31 11.48
N ILE A 182 7.48 -3.45 10.87
CA ILE A 182 6.81 -2.37 11.58
C ILE A 182 5.62 -2.94 12.35
N ASP A 183 5.58 -2.69 13.66
CA ASP A 183 4.40 -3.00 14.47
C ASP A 183 3.20 -2.17 14.00
N MET A 184 2.11 -2.86 13.66
CA MET A 184 0.85 -2.29 13.20
C MET A 184 -0.35 -2.73 14.07
N SER A 185 -0.08 -3.45 15.16
CA SER A 185 -1.11 -4.07 16.01
C SER A 185 -2.08 -3.07 16.62
N ASP A 186 -1.66 -1.82 16.80
CA ASP A 186 -2.55 -0.74 17.26
C ASP A 186 -3.62 -0.35 16.23
N LEU A 187 -3.29 -0.39 14.93
CA LEU A 187 -4.24 -0.10 13.86
C LEU A 187 -5.15 -1.29 13.59
N GLU A 188 -4.66 -2.52 13.76
CA GLU A 188 -5.48 -3.74 13.68
C GLU A 188 -6.55 -3.80 14.76
N LYS A 189 -6.28 -3.21 15.94
CA LYS A 189 -7.24 -3.07 17.04
C LYS A 189 -8.15 -1.85 16.89
N ASP A 190 -7.91 -0.97 15.93
CA ASP A 190 -8.72 0.22 15.67
C ASP A 190 -9.88 -0.13 14.71
N PRO A 191 -11.13 -0.25 15.17
CA PRO A 191 -12.25 -0.65 14.30
C PRO A 191 -12.53 0.37 13.19
N VAL A 192 -12.19 1.66 13.38
CA VAL A 192 -12.38 2.69 12.35
C VAL A 192 -11.37 2.49 11.21
N VAL A 193 -10.12 2.18 11.55
CA VAL A 193 -9.05 1.94 10.56
C VAL A 193 -9.28 0.62 9.83
N VAL A 194 -9.65 -0.44 10.55
CA VAL A 194 -9.99 -1.74 9.95
C VAL A 194 -11.20 -1.61 9.03
N TRP A 195 -12.23 -0.87 9.45
CA TRP A 195 -13.40 -0.60 8.60
C TRP A 195 -12.99 0.12 7.33
N GLN A 196 -12.22 1.20 7.42
CA GLN A 196 -11.78 1.95 6.25
C GLN A 196 -10.97 1.06 5.29
N ARG A 197 -10.01 0.29 5.82
CA ARG A 197 -9.22 -0.64 5.01
C ARG A 197 -10.11 -1.66 4.30
N LYS A 198 -11.12 -2.21 4.97
CA LYS A 198 -12.01 -3.23 4.38
C LYS A 198 -12.86 -2.70 3.22
N TYR A 199 -13.36 -1.46 3.30
CA TYR A 199 -14.35 -0.95 2.34
C TYR A 199 -13.81 0.07 1.33
N ILE A 200 -12.64 0.66 1.58
CA ILE A 200 -12.05 1.73 0.75
C ILE A 200 -10.73 1.30 0.10
N SER A 201 -10.14 0.16 0.50
CA SER A 201 -9.06 -0.45 -0.26
C SER A 201 -9.53 -0.84 -1.66
N PRO A 202 -8.66 -0.93 -2.70
CA PRO A 202 -8.99 -1.44 -4.04
C PRO A 202 -9.44 -2.91 -4.09
N THR A 203 -9.86 -3.45 -2.94
CA THR A 203 -10.47 -4.75 -2.73
C THR A 203 -11.94 -4.73 -3.16
N ASP A 204 -12.57 -5.90 -3.16
CA ASP A 204 -13.97 -6.04 -3.56
C ASP A 204 -14.89 -5.01 -2.89
N SER A 205 -15.62 -4.24 -3.70
CA SER A 205 -16.48 -3.15 -3.25
C SER A 205 -17.85 -3.20 -3.91
N TYR A 206 -18.90 -3.30 -3.09
CA TYR A 206 -20.29 -3.32 -3.55
C TYR A 206 -20.71 -2.03 -4.25
N SER A 207 -20.24 -0.87 -3.78
CA SER A 207 -20.59 0.42 -4.39
C SER A 207 -19.99 0.55 -5.79
N VAL A 208 -18.75 0.07 -5.97
CA VAL A 208 -18.10 -0.01 -7.29
C VAL A 208 -18.81 -1.04 -8.17
N GLY A 209 -19.25 -2.18 -7.62
CA GLY A 209 -20.03 -3.17 -8.37
C GLY A 209 -21.30 -2.57 -8.97
N ILE A 210 -22.00 -1.73 -8.21
CA ILE A 210 -23.21 -1.06 -8.69
C ILE A 210 -22.89 0.05 -9.71
N THR A 211 -21.92 0.93 -9.42
CA THR A 211 -21.63 2.09 -10.29
C THR A 211 -20.84 1.72 -11.54
N ALA A 212 -20.02 0.68 -11.50
CA ALA A 212 -19.24 0.15 -12.61
C ALA A 212 -19.85 -1.13 -13.21
N ILE A 213 -21.15 -1.38 -12.98
CA ILE A 213 -21.95 -2.39 -13.71
C ILE A 213 -21.38 -3.83 -13.57
N GLY A 214 -20.83 -4.18 -12.42
CA GLY A 214 -20.31 -5.52 -12.12
C GLY A 214 -18.82 -5.58 -11.80
N GLU A 215 -18.04 -4.55 -12.13
CA GLU A 215 -16.59 -4.51 -11.93
C GLU A 215 -16.19 -4.21 -10.47
N GLY A 216 -17.04 -4.53 -9.50
CA GLY A 216 -16.82 -4.25 -8.07
C GLY A 216 -15.84 -5.19 -7.40
N TRP A 217 -15.70 -6.42 -7.90
CA TRP A 217 -14.95 -7.49 -7.25
C TRP A 217 -13.52 -7.60 -7.81
N HIS A 218 -12.74 -6.55 -7.62
CA HIS A 218 -11.38 -6.47 -8.14
C HIS A 218 -10.42 -7.52 -7.55
N ASN A 219 -10.58 -7.94 -6.28
CA ASN A 219 -9.77 -9.03 -5.75
C ASN A 219 -10.14 -10.34 -6.43
N TYR A 220 -11.44 -10.62 -6.54
CA TYR A 220 -11.93 -11.82 -7.21
C TYR A 220 -11.43 -11.88 -8.65
N HIS A 221 -11.62 -10.79 -9.41
CA HIS A 221 -11.21 -10.72 -10.81
C HIS A 221 -9.69 -10.88 -10.98
N HIS A 222 -8.87 -10.32 -10.10
CA HIS A 222 -7.41 -10.54 -10.16
C HIS A 222 -6.97 -11.95 -9.76
N VAL A 223 -7.78 -12.68 -9.01
CA VAL A 223 -7.52 -14.07 -8.65
C VAL A 223 -8.01 -15.03 -9.74
N PHE A 224 -9.14 -14.71 -10.38
CA PHE A 224 -9.78 -15.50 -11.43
C PHE A 224 -10.12 -14.62 -12.64
N PRO A 225 -9.12 -14.18 -13.42
CA PRO A 225 -9.32 -13.21 -14.49
C PRO A 225 -10.11 -13.77 -15.67
N TRP A 226 -10.18 -15.10 -15.80
CA TRP A 226 -10.93 -15.82 -16.82
C TRP A 226 -12.41 -16.05 -16.47
N ASP A 227 -12.86 -15.73 -15.24
CA ASP A 227 -14.27 -15.91 -14.86
C ASP A 227 -15.15 -14.86 -15.54
N TYR A 228 -16.09 -15.32 -16.37
CA TYR A 228 -17.00 -14.44 -17.11
C TYR A 228 -17.87 -13.56 -16.20
N LYS A 229 -18.08 -13.97 -14.95
CA LYS A 229 -18.90 -13.23 -13.98
C LYS A 229 -18.14 -12.13 -13.27
N THR A 230 -16.81 -12.12 -13.33
CA THR A 230 -15.93 -11.17 -12.61
C THR A 230 -16.23 -11.01 -11.11
N SER A 231 -17.00 -11.92 -10.50
CA SER A 231 -17.50 -11.79 -9.14
C SER A 231 -17.85 -13.14 -8.50
N GLU A 232 -17.69 -13.21 -7.19
CA GLU A 232 -18.02 -14.39 -6.38
C GLU A 232 -19.55 -14.55 -6.16
N LEU A 233 -20.29 -13.44 -6.17
CA LEU A 233 -21.71 -13.41 -5.82
C LEU A 233 -22.58 -13.46 -7.07
N ASN A 234 -23.50 -14.42 -7.14
CA ASN A 234 -24.53 -14.48 -8.18
C ASN A 234 -25.65 -13.46 -7.93
N SER A 235 -25.36 -12.16 -8.04
CA SER A 235 -26.35 -11.10 -7.84
C SER A 235 -26.39 -10.11 -9.01
N TYR A 236 -27.41 -10.21 -9.86
CA TYR A 236 -27.58 -9.33 -11.02
C TYR A 236 -27.80 -7.86 -10.67
N SER A 237 -28.30 -7.55 -9.48
CA SER A 237 -28.46 -6.16 -9.01
C SER A 237 -27.13 -5.43 -8.81
N MET A 238 -26.05 -6.18 -8.62
CA MET A 238 -24.71 -5.65 -8.38
C MET A 238 -23.73 -6.05 -9.49
N ASN A 239 -24.18 -6.86 -10.46
CA ASN A 239 -23.43 -7.28 -11.64
C ASN A 239 -24.36 -7.43 -12.85
N PHE A 240 -24.78 -6.28 -13.39
CA PHE A 240 -25.69 -6.22 -14.53
C PHE A 240 -25.04 -6.75 -15.82
N THR A 241 -23.73 -6.63 -15.98
CA THR A 241 -23.00 -7.19 -17.13
C THR A 241 -23.19 -8.71 -17.24
N THR A 242 -23.09 -9.43 -16.12
CA THR A 242 -23.38 -10.88 -16.09
C THR A 242 -24.82 -11.16 -16.54
N ALA A 243 -25.80 -10.34 -16.12
CA ALA A 243 -27.19 -10.52 -16.52
C ALA A 243 -27.40 -10.35 -18.05
N VAL A 244 -26.67 -9.43 -18.67
CA VAL A 244 -26.68 -9.24 -20.13
C VAL A 244 -26.08 -10.45 -20.84
N ILE A 245 -24.92 -10.94 -20.38
CA ILE A 245 -24.26 -12.12 -20.96
C ILE A 245 -25.15 -13.36 -20.83
N ASP A 246 -25.74 -13.60 -19.65
CA ASP A 246 -26.67 -14.71 -19.43
C ASP A 246 -27.94 -14.58 -20.32
N GLY A 247 -28.38 -13.35 -20.60
CA GLY A 247 -29.44 -13.05 -21.56
C GLY A 247 -29.07 -13.48 -22.98
N PHE A 248 -27.89 -13.12 -23.46
CA PHE A 248 -27.38 -13.59 -24.76
C PHE A 248 -27.16 -15.10 -24.79
N ALA A 249 -26.77 -15.70 -23.66
CA ALA A 249 -26.58 -17.12 -23.58
C ALA A 249 -27.89 -17.90 -23.73
N LYS A 250 -29.00 -17.38 -23.17
CA LYS A 250 -30.34 -17.93 -23.39
C LYS A 250 -30.82 -17.83 -24.84
N LEU A 251 -30.36 -16.82 -25.57
CA LEU A 251 -30.63 -16.67 -27.00
C LEU A 251 -29.72 -17.55 -27.88
N GLY A 252 -28.77 -18.27 -27.27
CA GLY A 252 -27.75 -19.05 -27.97
C GLY A 252 -26.64 -18.21 -28.61
N TRP A 253 -26.57 -16.91 -28.31
CA TRP A 253 -25.56 -15.99 -28.86
C TRP A 253 -24.26 -16.00 -28.06
N ALA A 254 -24.31 -16.45 -26.80
CA ALA A 254 -23.15 -16.70 -25.96
C ALA A 254 -23.15 -18.15 -25.48
N TYR A 255 -22.01 -18.81 -25.57
CA TYR A 255 -21.84 -20.21 -25.19
C TYR A 255 -20.46 -20.38 -24.55
N ASP A 256 -20.21 -21.54 -23.95
CA ASP A 256 -18.93 -21.89 -23.32
C ASP A 256 -18.50 -20.88 -22.24
N LEU A 257 -19.46 -20.46 -21.41
CA LEU A 257 -19.28 -19.50 -20.33
C LEU A 257 -18.52 -20.14 -19.17
N LYS A 258 -17.36 -19.59 -18.84
CA LYS A 258 -16.41 -20.18 -17.88
C LYS A 258 -16.51 -19.46 -16.56
N THR A 259 -16.85 -20.19 -15.51
CA THR A 259 -17.00 -19.63 -14.16
C THR A 259 -16.33 -20.53 -13.14
N VAL A 260 -15.84 -19.91 -12.07
CA VAL A 260 -15.11 -20.59 -11.02
C VAL A 260 -16.08 -21.39 -10.16
N SER A 261 -15.71 -22.61 -9.80
CA SER A 261 -16.48 -23.44 -8.86
C SER A 261 -16.36 -22.91 -7.42
N PRO A 262 -17.43 -22.99 -6.59
CA PRO A 262 -17.36 -22.60 -5.18
C PRO A 262 -16.21 -23.28 -4.41
N GLU A 263 -15.89 -24.52 -4.76
CA GLU A 263 -14.80 -25.30 -4.19
C GLU A 263 -13.42 -24.73 -4.55
N MET A 264 -13.25 -24.21 -5.77
CA MET A 264 -12.01 -23.53 -6.18
C MET A 264 -11.86 -22.18 -5.46
N ILE A 265 -12.94 -21.43 -5.29
CA ILE A 265 -12.95 -20.17 -4.52
C ILE A 265 -12.55 -20.44 -3.06
N GLN A 266 -13.14 -21.45 -2.44
CA GLN A 266 -12.82 -21.86 -1.07
C GLN A 266 -11.35 -22.26 -0.90
N ARG A 267 -10.82 -23.12 -1.79
CA ARG A 267 -9.41 -23.53 -1.73
C ARG A 267 -8.47 -22.35 -1.94
N ARG A 268 -8.77 -21.47 -2.89
CA ARG A 268 -7.94 -20.30 -3.16
C ARG A 268 -7.97 -19.29 -2.01
N ALA A 269 -9.14 -19.09 -1.41
CA ALA A 269 -9.30 -18.25 -0.23
C ALA A 269 -8.64 -18.86 1.01
N ALA A 270 -8.67 -20.18 1.19
CA ALA A 270 -7.96 -20.86 2.27
C ALA A 270 -6.43 -20.79 2.13
N ARG A 271 -5.91 -20.74 0.89
CA ARG A 271 -4.47 -20.68 0.58
C ARG A 271 -3.88 -19.27 0.61
N THR A 272 -4.61 -18.30 0.05
CA THR A 272 -4.09 -16.93 -0.18
C THR A 272 -5.04 -15.82 0.30
N GLY A 273 -6.18 -16.17 0.89
CA GLY A 273 -7.13 -15.20 1.42
C GLY A 273 -6.65 -14.59 2.73
N ASP A 274 -7.29 -13.48 3.12
CA ASP A 274 -7.01 -12.75 4.35
C ASP A 274 -7.77 -13.31 5.58
N GLY A 275 -8.42 -14.46 5.44
CA GLY A 275 -9.20 -15.12 6.49
C GLY A 275 -10.53 -14.46 6.81
N THR A 276 -10.97 -13.45 6.05
CA THR A 276 -12.21 -12.70 6.37
C THR A 276 -13.49 -13.46 6.05
N LYS A 277 -13.47 -14.37 5.07
CA LYS A 277 -14.65 -15.11 4.58
C LYS A 277 -14.52 -16.63 4.67
N TYR A 278 -13.31 -17.16 4.58
CA TYR A 278 -13.02 -18.59 4.64
C TYR A 278 -11.90 -18.85 5.65
N HIS A 279 -12.00 -19.90 6.45
CA HIS A 279 -10.97 -20.29 7.40
C HIS A 279 -9.71 -20.77 6.67
N LEU A 280 -8.53 -20.33 7.12
CA LEU A 280 -7.25 -20.80 6.61
C LEU A 280 -7.07 -22.27 7.01
N ILE A 281 -6.57 -23.09 6.08
CA ILE A 281 -6.19 -24.48 6.36
C ILE A 281 -4.67 -24.49 6.50
N ASP A 282 -4.16 -24.96 7.65
CA ASP A 282 -2.73 -25.14 7.92
C ASP A 282 -2.16 -26.26 7.02
N HIS A 283 -1.81 -25.94 5.79
CA HIS A 283 -0.94 -26.77 4.98
C HIS A 283 0.14 -25.92 4.32
N GLU A 284 1.40 -26.31 4.53
CA GLU A 284 2.57 -25.82 3.81
C GLU A 284 2.40 -26.09 2.30
N TYR A 285 1.76 -25.18 1.58
CA TYR A 285 1.78 -25.15 0.12
C TYR A 285 2.65 -23.98 -0.34
N GLU A 286 3.60 -24.30 -1.20
CA GLU A 286 4.55 -23.37 -1.80
C GLU A 286 3.80 -22.31 -2.64
N HIS A 287 4.07 -21.02 -2.40
CA HIS A 287 3.46 -19.91 -3.12
C HIS A 287 4.05 -19.78 -4.54
N THR A 288 3.62 -20.62 -5.48
CA THR A 288 3.95 -20.41 -6.90
C THR A 288 3.02 -19.36 -7.49
N SER A 289 3.50 -18.11 -7.57
CA SER A 289 2.80 -17.01 -8.24
C SER A 289 2.96 -17.09 -9.76
N ASN A 290 2.27 -18.03 -10.41
CA ASN A 290 2.07 -17.95 -11.85
C ASN A 290 0.84 -17.05 -12.08
N ASN A 291 1.09 -15.87 -12.65
CA ASN A 291 0.05 -14.87 -12.89
C ASN A 291 -0.65 -15.18 -14.22
N VAL A 292 -1.63 -16.07 -14.18
CA VAL A 292 -2.51 -16.35 -15.32
C VAL A 292 -3.30 -15.07 -15.66
N TRP A 293 -3.40 -14.71 -16.94
CA TRP A 293 -4.09 -13.49 -17.40
C TRP A 293 -5.45 -13.79 -18.05
N GLY A 294 -5.59 -14.90 -18.78
CA GLY A 294 -6.80 -15.28 -19.51
C GLY A 294 -6.99 -16.80 -19.57
N TRP A 295 -8.14 -17.21 -20.14
CA TRP A 295 -8.41 -18.62 -20.41
C TRP A 295 -7.53 -19.13 -21.57
N ASP A 296 -7.11 -20.40 -21.52
CA ASP A 296 -6.16 -21.04 -22.46
C ASP A 296 -4.72 -20.47 -22.44
N ASP A 297 -4.36 -19.66 -21.44
CA ASP A 297 -2.99 -19.22 -21.24
C ASP A 297 -2.05 -20.42 -20.98
N SER A 298 -0.85 -20.39 -21.57
CA SER A 298 0.11 -21.50 -21.50
C SER A 298 0.62 -21.83 -20.09
N ASP A 299 0.49 -20.89 -19.16
CA ASP A 299 0.87 -20.99 -17.75
C ASP A 299 -0.33 -21.25 -16.82
N MET A 300 -1.50 -21.55 -17.38
CA MET A 300 -2.68 -21.97 -16.62
C MET A 300 -2.47 -23.36 -16.00
N ILE A 301 -2.78 -23.47 -14.71
CA ILE A 301 -2.60 -24.71 -13.95
C ILE A 301 -3.64 -25.75 -14.44
N PRO A 302 -3.24 -26.98 -14.81
CA PRO A 302 -4.18 -28.00 -15.33
C PRO A 302 -5.33 -28.30 -14.39
N GLU A 303 -5.09 -28.28 -13.08
CA GLU A 303 -6.11 -28.46 -12.05
C GLU A 303 -7.16 -27.34 -12.08
N ASP A 304 -6.75 -26.08 -12.33
CA ASP A 304 -7.68 -24.95 -12.44
C ASP A 304 -8.58 -25.07 -13.69
N ILE A 305 -8.08 -25.66 -14.78
CA ILE A 305 -8.86 -25.96 -16.00
C ILE A 305 -9.90 -27.05 -15.71
N GLN A 306 -9.51 -28.11 -15.00
CA GLN A 306 -10.39 -29.23 -14.67
C GLN A 306 -11.52 -28.82 -13.71
N ASP A 307 -11.22 -27.93 -12.77
CA ASP A 307 -12.14 -27.49 -11.73
C ASP A 307 -13.03 -26.31 -12.15
N ALA A 308 -12.80 -25.74 -13.34
CA ALA A 308 -13.62 -24.69 -13.92
C ALA A 308 -15.00 -25.24 -14.35
N LYS A 309 -16.05 -24.48 -14.08
CA LYS A 309 -17.40 -24.82 -14.53
C LYS A 309 -17.70 -24.14 -15.86
N ILE A 310 -17.92 -24.95 -16.89
CA ILE A 310 -18.30 -24.49 -18.22
C ILE A 310 -19.82 -24.63 -18.39
N LEU A 311 -20.50 -23.51 -18.63
CA LEU A 311 -21.94 -23.45 -18.86
C LEU A 311 -22.24 -23.28 -20.35
N ASN A 312 -23.37 -23.83 -20.81
CA ASN A 312 -23.85 -23.74 -22.18
C ASN A 312 -22.79 -24.15 -23.22
N LYS A 313 -22.23 -25.37 -23.08
CA LYS A 313 -21.29 -25.90 -24.09
C LYS A 313 -21.98 -25.94 -25.46
N CYS A 314 -21.29 -25.45 -26.49
CA CYS A 314 -21.73 -25.65 -27.86
C CYS A 314 -21.41 -27.10 -28.24
N ASP A 315 -22.38 -27.80 -28.83
CA ASP A 315 -22.20 -29.16 -29.35
C ASP A 315 -21.27 -29.19 -30.58
#